data_AF-A0A2V2NG38-F1
#
_entry.id   AF-A0A2V2NG38-F1
#
_cell.length_a   1.000
_cell.length_b   1.000
_cell.length_c   1.000
_cell.angle_alpha   90.00
_cell.angle_beta   90.00
_cell.angle_gamma   90.00
#
_symmetry.space_group_name_H-M   'P 1'
#
loop_
_entity.id
_entity.type
_entity.pdbx_description
1 polymer ?
#
loop_
_entity_poly.entity_id
_entity_poly.type
_entity_poly.pdbx_seq_one_letter_code
_entity_poly.pdbx_strand_id
1 'polypeptide(L)'
;MELGYVIIGCACLLIAGLVGADSVSSTIVCDGSSWVSSTVIGQGQTYAANLFTTNMAVLMRNLDVGNDGKVSTRTNVQSAGPVGVDEYSGQGTNQTGPSENCVFALPENGTPSRDEINYMGLMQTGQYVSTRTLDPSQTGAVTMVNGSGMMIARAKSVDKNGTETRHASDVVGNMNMTERIVFGGDE
;
A
#
# COMPACT_ATOMS: atom_id res chain seq x y z
N MET A 1 5.74 -48.16 15.45
CA MET A 1 4.90 -47.59 14.37
C MET A 1 4.50 -46.12 14.62
N GLU A 2 4.95 -45.45 15.69
CA GLU A 2 4.42 -44.12 16.06
C GLU A 2 5.33 -42.94 15.64
N LEU A 3 6.65 -43.14 15.55
CA LEU A 3 7.59 -42.06 15.21
C LEU A 3 7.43 -41.56 13.76
N GLY A 4 7.08 -42.45 12.83
CA GLY A 4 6.90 -42.10 11.42
C GLY A 4 5.74 -41.15 11.17
N TYR A 5 4.62 -41.32 11.90
CA TYR A 5 3.46 -40.43 11.78
C TYR A 5 3.74 -39.04 12.35
N VAL A 6 4.54 -38.95 13.42
CA VAL A 6 4.95 -37.66 14.01
C VAL A 6 5.86 -36.89 13.04
N ILE A 7 6.82 -37.56 12.40
CA ILE A 7 7.73 -36.93 11.43
C ILE A 7 6.97 -36.47 10.18
N ILE A 8 6.07 -37.31 9.65
CA ILE A 8 5.23 -36.95 8.50
C ILE A 8 4.29 -35.81 8.86
N GLY A 9 3.69 -35.83 10.06
CA GLY A 9 2.85 -34.75 10.56
C GLY A 9 3.58 -33.41 10.67
N CYS A 10 4.80 -33.42 11.23
CA CYS A 10 5.66 -32.23 11.28
C CYS A 10 6.06 -31.74 9.88
N ALA A 11 6.42 -32.65 8.96
CA ALA A 11 6.74 -32.28 7.58
C ALA A 11 5.54 -31.63 6.87
N CYS A 12 4.34 -32.19 7.01
CA CYS A 12 3.12 -31.61 6.44
C CYS A 12 2.78 -30.25 7.07
N LEU A 13 2.97 -30.07 8.38
CA LEU A 13 2.77 -28.78 9.04
C LEU A 13 3.78 -27.73 8.60
N LEU A 14 5.04 -28.10 8.38
CA LEU A 14 6.06 -27.20 7.86
C LEU A 14 5.78 -26.77 6.42
N ILE A 15 5.30 -27.71 5.58
CA ILE A 15 4.92 -27.40 4.19
C ILE A 15 3.69 -26.49 4.15
N ALA A 16 2.69 -26.73 5.01
CA ALA A 16 1.49 -25.91 5.10
C ALA A 16 1.71 -24.54 5.77
N GLY A 17 2.74 -24.41 6.62
CA GLY A 17 3.10 -23.15 7.28
C GLY A 17 3.92 -22.19 6.40
N LEU A 18 4.48 -22.67 5.29
CA LEU A 18 5.30 -21.88 4.36
C LEU A 18 4.50 -21.23 3.22
N VAL A 19 3.18 -21.42 3.17
CA VAL A 19 2.32 -20.80 2.17
C VAL A 19 1.86 -19.44 2.72
N GLY A 20 2.71 -18.42 2.54
CA GLY A 20 2.32 -17.03 2.75
C GLY A 20 1.20 -16.63 1.78
N ALA A 21 0.38 -15.65 2.16
CA ALA A 21 -0.60 -15.09 1.24
C ALA A 21 0.10 -14.15 0.26
N ASP A 22 0.36 -14.64 -0.96
CA ASP A 22 0.99 -13.86 -2.03
C ASP A 22 0.03 -12.81 -2.62
N SER A 23 -1.28 -12.95 -2.37
CA SER A 23 -2.26 -11.92 -2.73
C SER A 23 -3.50 -11.96 -1.84
N VAL A 24 -4.11 -10.79 -1.65
CA VAL A 24 -5.41 -10.60 -1.00
C VAL A 24 -6.29 -9.79 -1.94
N SER A 25 -7.41 -10.39 -2.37
CA SER A 25 -8.42 -9.72 -3.18
C SER A 25 -9.73 -9.67 -2.41
N SER A 26 -10.43 -8.55 -2.50
CA SER A 26 -11.71 -8.32 -1.83
C SER A 26 -12.64 -7.55 -2.75
N THR A 27 -13.87 -8.06 -2.88
CA THR A 27 -14.97 -7.37 -3.55
C THR A 27 -16.13 -7.28 -2.58
N ILE A 28 -16.57 -6.06 -2.27
CA ILE A 28 -17.64 -5.79 -1.33
C ILE A 28 -18.70 -4.96 -2.06
N VAL A 29 -19.91 -5.48 -2.10
CA VAL A 29 -21.10 -4.74 -2.51
C VAL A 29 -21.94 -4.57 -1.26
N CYS A 30 -22.14 -3.33 -0.82
CA CYS A 30 -22.88 -3.04 0.40
C CYS A 30 -23.88 -1.91 0.15
N ASP A 31 -25.03 -1.98 0.82
CA ASP A 31 -25.97 -0.88 0.99
C ASP A 31 -26.03 -0.53 2.48
N GLY A 32 -25.12 0.33 2.91
CA GLY A 32 -24.89 0.64 4.32
C GLY A 32 -23.42 0.97 4.59
N SER A 33 -22.97 0.78 5.83
CA SER A 33 -21.58 1.05 6.19
C SER A 33 -20.64 -0.10 5.87
N SER A 34 -19.49 0.23 5.27
CA SER A 34 -18.37 -0.70 5.10
C SER A 34 -17.07 0.02 5.44
N TRP A 35 -16.17 -0.71 6.11
CA TRP A 35 -14.82 -0.28 6.41
C TRP A 35 -13.86 -1.37 5.99
N VAL A 36 -12.85 -1.02 5.20
CA VAL A 36 -11.85 -1.95 4.70
C VAL A 36 -10.48 -1.38 4.96
N SER A 37 -9.64 -2.18 5.61
CA SER A 37 -8.24 -1.88 5.83
C SER A 37 -7.38 -2.97 5.23
N SER A 38 -6.22 -2.60 4.69
CA SER A 38 -5.18 -3.58 4.38
C SER A 38 -3.84 -2.89 4.43
N THR A 39 -2.86 -3.65 4.86
CA THR A 39 -1.50 -3.18 5.09
C THR A 39 -0.52 -4.22 4.58
N VAL A 40 0.64 -3.76 4.16
CA VAL A 40 1.83 -4.57 3.93
C VAL A 40 2.97 -3.88 4.66
N ILE A 41 3.69 -4.65 5.47
CA ILE A 41 4.86 -4.21 6.19
C ILE A 41 5.97 -5.18 5.82
N GLY A 42 6.89 -4.73 4.98
CA GLY A 42 8.06 -5.46 4.53
C GLY A 42 9.36 -4.81 4.99
N GLN A 43 10.49 -5.37 4.58
CA GLN A 43 11.81 -4.81 4.88
C GLN A 43 12.03 -3.55 4.02
N GLY A 44 11.79 -2.37 4.61
CA GLY A 44 11.94 -1.09 3.93
C GLY A 44 10.77 -0.70 3.03
N GLN A 45 9.68 -1.47 2.99
CA GLN A 45 8.47 -1.13 2.23
C GLN A 45 7.26 -1.15 3.15
N THR A 46 6.42 -0.13 3.04
CA THR A 46 5.18 -0.02 3.81
C THR A 46 4.06 0.45 2.91
N TYR A 47 2.96 -0.28 2.94
CA TYR A 47 1.70 0.15 2.37
C TYR A 47 0.60 0.03 3.42
N ALA A 48 -0.27 1.02 3.49
CA ALA A 48 -1.46 0.98 4.33
C ALA A 48 -2.58 1.73 3.63
N ALA A 49 -3.78 1.15 3.58
CA ALA A 49 -4.94 1.89 3.12
C ALA A 49 -6.19 1.53 3.92
N ASN A 50 -6.91 2.56 4.32
CA ASN A 50 -8.21 2.52 4.95
C ASN A 50 -9.23 3.18 4.02
N LEU A 51 -10.33 2.49 3.78
CA LEU A 51 -11.44 3.00 3.00
C LEU A 51 -12.73 2.76 3.76
N PHE A 52 -13.62 3.75 3.76
CA PHE A 52 -14.95 3.59 4.31
C PHE A 52 -16.00 4.20 3.40
N THR A 53 -17.21 3.64 3.47
CA THR A 53 -18.42 4.14 2.81
C THR A 53 -19.61 3.94 3.75
N THR A 54 -20.65 4.76 3.61
CA THR A 54 -21.88 4.68 4.43
C THR A 54 -23.14 4.39 3.62
N ASN A 55 -23.01 4.24 2.31
CA ASN A 55 -24.11 4.11 1.36
C ASN A 55 -23.84 2.98 0.37
N MET A 56 -24.79 2.77 -0.54
CA MET A 56 -24.64 1.86 -1.67
C MET A 56 -23.32 2.08 -2.39
N ALA A 57 -22.47 1.05 -2.35
CA ALA A 57 -21.13 1.11 -2.88
C ALA A 57 -20.64 -0.26 -3.35
N VAL A 58 -19.74 -0.21 -4.33
CA VAL A 58 -18.93 -1.33 -4.80
C VAL A 58 -17.48 -0.99 -4.52
N LEU A 59 -16.83 -1.79 -3.67
CA LEU A 59 -15.41 -1.69 -3.36
C LEU A 59 -14.71 -2.93 -3.88
N MET A 60 -13.70 -2.73 -4.72
CA MET A 60 -12.81 -3.75 -5.22
C MET A 60 -11.38 -3.40 -4.81
N ARG A 61 -10.68 -4.34 -4.19
CA ARG A 61 -9.28 -4.17 -3.83
C ARG A 61 -8.50 -5.42 -4.13
N ASN A 62 -7.35 -5.24 -4.74
CA ASN A 62 -6.32 -6.27 -4.89
C ASN A 62 -5.04 -5.76 -4.22
N LEU A 63 -4.43 -6.64 -3.45
CA LEU A 63 -3.11 -6.50 -2.87
C LEU A 63 -2.32 -7.71 -3.35
N ASP A 64 -1.19 -7.48 -3.98
CA ASP A 64 -0.29 -8.51 -4.50
C ASP A 64 1.10 -8.25 -3.90
N VAL A 65 1.67 -9.29 -3.31
CA VAL A 65 3.01 -9.30 -2.75
C VAL A 65 3.80 -10.36 -3.52
N GLY A 66 4.55 -9.89 -4.51
CA GLY A 66 5.37 -10.74 -5.36
C GLY A 66 6.55 -11.35 -4.62
N ASN A 67 7.00 -12.51 -5.09
CA ASN A 67 8.18 -13.21 -4.58
C ASN A 67 9.49 -12.41 -4.79
N ASP A 68 9.46 -11.40 -5.65
CA ASP A 68 10.54 -10.44 -5.92
C ASP A 68 10.57 -9.27 -4.90
N GLY A 69 9.68 -9.28 -3.89
CA GLY A 69 9.53 -8.19 -2.93
C GLY A 69 8.77 -6.99 -3.52
N LYS A 70 8.08 -7.17 -4.64
CA LYS A 70 7.23 -6.13 -5.22
C LYS A 70 5.87 -6.14 -4.56
N VAL A 71 5.41 -4.98 -4.11
CA VAL A 71 4.03 -4.81 -3.62
C VAL A 71 3.25 -4.02 -4.66
N SER A 72 2.17 -4.61 -5.18
CA SER A 72 1.26 -3.96 -6.11
C SER A 72 -0.14 -3.95 -5.55
N THR A 73 -0.79 -2.80 -5.62
CA THR A 73 -2.12 -2.63 -5.05
C THR A 73 -3.01 -1.95 -6.08
N ARG A 74 -4.27 -2.35 -6.10
CA ARG A 74 -5.30 -1.71 -6.90
C ARG A 74 -6.56 -1.58 -6.06
N THR A 75 -7.05 -0.37 -5.93
CA THR A 75 -8.28 -0.04 -5.22
C THR A 75 -9.23 0.65 -6.19
N ASN A 76 -10.48 0.24 -6.20
CA ASN A 76 -11.56 0.89 -6.93
C ASN A 76 -12.78 0.93 -6.04
N VAL A 77 -13.26 2.11 -5.72
CA VAL A 77 -14.48 2.33 -4.96
C VAL A 77 -15.40 3.18 -5.81
N GLN A 78 -16.62 2.70 -6.00
CA GLN A 78 -17.71 3.49 -6.55
C GLN A 78 -18.81 3.55 -5.52
N SER A 79 -19.24 4.75 -5.13
CA SER A 79 -20.27 4.95 -4.12
C SER A 79 -21.25 6.03 -4.55
N ALA A 80 -22.53 5.80 -4.24
CA ALA A 80 -23.57 6.81 -4.37
C ALA A 80 -23.55 7.84 -3.22
N GLY A 81 -22.80 7.59 -2.15
CA GLY A 81 -22.68 8.45 -0.98
C GLY A 81 -21.24 8.64 -0.52
N PRO A 82 -21.04 9.07 0.75
CA PRO A 82 -19.74 9.45 1.23
C PRO A 82 -18.70 8.33 1.15
N VAL A 83 -17.48 8.67 0.74
CA VAL A 83 -16.33 7.77 0.74
C VAL A 83 -15.17 8.46 1.44
N GLY A 84 -14.65 7.85 2.49
CA GLY A 84 -13.38 8.25 3.07
C GLY A 84 -12.25 7.38 2.56
N VAL A 85 -11.13 8.03 2.27
CA VAL A 85 -9.91 7.39 1.80
C VAL A 85 -8.75 7.90 2.64
N ASP A 86 -7.92 6.98 3.11
CA ASP A 86 -6.60 7.25 3.63
C ASP A 86 -5.67 6.15 3.12
N GLU A 87 -4.73 6.52 2.26
CA GLU A 87 -3.82 5.59 1.60
C GLU A 87 -2.40 6.11 1.69
N TYR A 88 -1.51 5.29 2.23
CA TYR A 88 -0.10 5.57 2.42
C TYR A 88 0.73 4.48 1.75
N SER A 89 1.77 4.91 1.05
CA SER A 89 2.80 4.04 0.51
C SER A 89 4.14 4.69 0.75
N GLY A 90 5.10 3.93 1.29
CA GLY A 90 6.44 4.43 1.53
C GLY A 90 7.48 3.34 1.33
N GLN A 91 8.67 3.79 0.96
CA GLN A 91 9.80 2.93 0.70
C GLN A 91 11.08 3.58 1.20
N GLY A 92 11.93 2.81 1.88
CA GLY A 92 13.30 3.17 2.19
C GLY A 92 14.27 2.28 1.43
N THR A 93 15.24 2.85 0.73
CA THR A 93 16.35 2.07 0.15
C THR A 93 17.54 2.08 1.12
N ASN A 94 18.39 1.04 1.04
CA ASN A 94 19.52 0.84 1.96
C ASN A 94 19.11 0.69 3.43
N GLN A 95 17.98 0.06 3.72
CA GLN A 95 17.79 -0.51 5.05
C GLN A 95 18.58 -1.82 5.11
N THR A 96 19.88 -1.70 5.41
CA THR A 96 20.64 -2.85 5.91
C THR A 96 19.78 -3.50 6.98
N GLY A 97 19.43 -4.78 6.77
CA GLY A 97 18.69 -5.53 7.78
C GLY A 97 19.38 -5.45 9.13
N PRO A 98 18.67 -5.72 10.23
CA PRO A 98 19.35 -5.89 11.51
C PRO A 98 20.48 -6.89 11.28
N SER A 99 21.71 -6.51 11.64
CA SER A 99 22.86 -7.44 11.59
C SER A 99 22.41 -8.76 12.20
N GLU A 100 22.72 -9.90 11.58
CA GLU A 100 22.23 -11.23 11.97
C GLU A 100 22.49 -11.61 13.46
N ASN A 101 23.20 -10.78 14.21
CA ASN A 101 23.55 -10.96 15.61
C ASN A 101 22.91 -9.98 16.61
N CYS A 102 21.98 -9.09 16.22
CA CYS A 102 21.40 -8.12 17.17
C CYS A 102 19.94 -7.73 16.84
N VAL A 103 19.02 -8.13 17.73
CA VAL A 103 17.59 -7.70 17.76
C VAL A 103 17.45 -6.16 17.92
N PHE A 104 18.51 -5.49 18.36
CA PHE A 104 18.58 -4.03 18.55
C PHE A 104 19.74 -3.38 17.79
N ALA A 105 20.17 -3.95 16.67
CA ALA A 105 21.21 -3.31 15.85
C ALA A 105 20.71 -1.95 15.35
N LEU A 106 21.47 -0.89 15.64
CA LEU A 106 21.27 0.41 15.01
C LEU A 106 21.56 0.27 13.50
N PRO A 107 20.74 0.85 12.61
CA PRO A 107 21.00 0.82 11.17
C PRO A 107 22.39 1.38 10.86
N GLU A 108 23.12 0.75 9.93
CA GLU A 108 24.41 1.26 9.48
C GLU A 108 24.27 2.67 8.85
N ASN A 109 25.36 3.45 8.93
CA ASN A 109 25.52 4.81 8.41
C ASN A 109 25.43 4.88 6.87
N GLY A 110 24.27 4.58 6.29
CA GLY A 110 23.89 5.05 4.97
C GLY A 110 22.89 6.19 5.13
N THR A 111 23.02 7.28 4.36
CA THR A 111 21.94 8.27 4.25
C THR A 111 20.75 7.54 3.61
N PRO A 112 19.67 7.22 4.36
CA PRO A 112 18.60 6.40 3.82
C PRO A 112 17.85 7.23 2.79
N SER A 113 17.74 6.74 1.55
CA SER A 113 16.75 7.33 0.65
C SER A 113 15.37 6.90 1.13
N ARG A 114 14.41 7.83 1.09
CA ARG A 114 13.06 7.58 1.60
C ARG A 114 12.05 8.25 0.73
N ASP A 115 11.10 7.46 0.25
CA ASP A 115 9.97 7.87 -0.55
C ASP A 115 8.70 7.66 0.25
N GLU A 116 7.81 8.64 0.20
CA GLU A 116 6.51 8.62 0.88
C GLU A 116 5.47 9.26 -0.02
N ILE A 117 4.32 8.61 -0.14
CA ILE A 117 3.16 9.11 -0.86
C ILE A 117 1.94 8.82 0.00
N ASN A 118 1.20 9.87 0.33
CA ASN A 118 -0.04 9.81 1.09
C ASN A 118 -1.17 10.49 0.30
N TYR A 119 -2.31 9.82 0.27
CA TYR A 119 -3.57 10.34 -0.24
C TYR A 119 -4.63 10.24 0.84
N MET A 120 -5.24 11.37 1.16
CA MET A 120 -6.41 11.44 2.03
C MET A 120 -7.56 12.07 1.26
N GLY A 121 -8.77 11.62 1.53
CA GLY A 121 -9.93 12.13 0.83
C GLY A 121 -11.21 11.89 1.58
N LEU A 122 -12.15 12.82 1.39
CA LEU A 122 -13.53 12.64 1.76
C LEU A 122 -14.40 13.06 0.58
N MET A 123 -14.92 12.06 -0.14
CA MET A 123 -15.84 12.24 -1.24
C MET A 123 -17.28 12.21 -0.72
N GLN A 124 -18.18 12.94 -1.39
CA GLN A 124 -19.63 12.86 -1.14
C GLN A 124 -20.30 11.79 -2.01
N THR A 125 -19.77 11.56 -3.21
CA THR A 125 -20.24 10.55 -4.17
C THR A 125 -19.22 10.44 -5.30
N GLY A 126 -19.25 9.33 -6.03
CA GLY A 126 -18.45 9.13 -7.23
C GLY A 126 -17.55 7.91 -7.15
N GLN A 127 -16.42 8.00 -7.86
CA GLN A 127 -15.47 6.91 -8.01
C GLN A 127 -14.06 7.35 -7.62
N TYR A 128 -13.42 6.53 -6.78
CA TYR A 128 -12.01 6.59 -6.43
C TYR A 128 -11.31 5.36 -6.98
N VAL A 129 -10.29 5.55 -7.80
CA VAL A 129 -9.43 4.46 -8.29
C VAL A 129 -7.99 4.79 -7.94
N SER A 130 -7.28 3.82 -7.40
CA SER A 130 -5.88 3.99 -7.05
C SER A 130 -5.09 2.74 -7.39
N THR A 131 -3.84 2.94 -7.80
CA THR A 131 -2.84 1.89 -7.89
C THR A 131 -1.58 2.33 -7.19
N ARG A 132 -1.03 1.46 -6.33
CA ARG A 132 0.29 1.65 -5.73
C ARG A 132 1.23 0.58 -6.24
N THR A 133 2.46 0.95 -6.47
CA THR A 133 3.53 0.01 -6.84
C THR A 133 4.75 0.36 -6.01
N LEU A 134 5.16 -0.56 -5.16
CA LEU A 134 6.40 -0.50 -4.40
C LEU A 134 7.31 -1.57 -4.99
N ASP A 135 8.28 -1.14 -5.75
CA ASP A 135 9.34 -1.96 -6.32
C ASP A 135 10.64 -1.53 -5.63
N PRO A 136 11.57 -2.43 -5.27
CA PRO A 136 12.86 -2.05 -4.68
C PRO A 136 13.57 -0.84 -5.32
N SER A 137 13.37 -0.58 -6.62
CA SER A 137 13.95 0.58 -7.33
C SER A 137 13.00 1.78 -7.49
N GLN A 138 11.69 1.62 -7.26
CA GLN A 138 10.69 2.61 -7.62
C GLN A 138 9.48 2.62 -6.69
N THR A 139 9.08 3.82 -6.24
CA THR A 139 7.82 4.07 -5.54
C THR A 139 6.85 4.77 -6.49
N GLY A 140 5.74 4.12 -6.82
CA GLY A 140 4.75 4.60 -7.79
C GLY A 140 3.34 4.69 -7.22
N ALA A 141 2.65 5.75 -7.60
CA ALA A 141 1.25 6.00 -7.28
C ALA A 141 0.52 6.56 -8.49
N VAL A 142 -0.67 6.02 -8.77
CA VAL A 142 -1.62 6.63 -9.70
C VAL A 142 -2.97 6.69 -9.00
N THR A 143 -3.58 7.87 -8.96
CA THR A 143 -4.88 8.09 -8.35
C THR A 143 -5.79 8.81 -9.35
N MET A 144 -6.98 8.27 -9.54
CA MET A 144 -8.03 8.84 -10.38
C MET A 144 -9.28 9.03 -9.53
N VAL A 145 -9.88 10.22 -9.61
CA VAL A 145 -11.09 10.55 -8.86
C VAL A 145 -12.08 11.21 -9.79
N ASN A 146 -13.31 10.70 -9.81
CA ASN A 146 -14.41 11.31 -10.53
C ASN A 146 -15.61 11.41 -9.60
N GLY A 147 -15.96 12.62 -9.17
CA GLY A 147 -17.03 12.83 -8.20
C GLY A 147 -16.98 14.22 -7.57
N SER A 148 -17.46 14.32 -6.34
CA SER A 148 -17.38 15.55 -5.55
C SER A 148 -16.84 15.30 -4.15
N GLY A 149 -16.15 16.29 -3.58
CA GLY A 149 -15.63 16.22 -2.22
C GLY A 149 -14.29 16.93 -2.08
N MET A 150 -13.39 16.35 -1.30
CA MET A 150 -12.01 16.83 -1.16
C MET A 150 -11.01 15.69 -1.28
N MET A 151 -9.88 15.95 -1.93
CA MET A 151 -8.73 15.06 -2.06
C MET A 151 -7.45 15.82 -1.78
N ILE A 152 -6.58 15.22 -0.99
CA ILE A 152 -5.30 15.77 -0.54
C ILE A 152 -4.23 14.74 -0.89
N ALA A 153 -3.27 15.13 -1.70
CA ALA A 153 -2.09 14.33 -2.02
C ALA A 153 -0.86 14.99 -1.41
N ARG A 154 -0.05 14.20 -0.71
CA ARG A 154 1.25 14.63 -0.19
C ARG A 154 2.27 13.60 -0.60
N ALA A 155 3.40 14.04 -1.12
CA ALA A 155 4.50 13.15 -1.40
C ALA A 155 5.83 13.79 -1.04
N LYS A 156 6.78 12.96 -0.64
CA LYS A 156 8.11 13.36 -0.23
C LYS A 156 9.09 12.30 -0.68
N SER A 157 10.21 12.72 -1.25
CA SER A 157 11.36 11.87 -1.52
C SER A 157 12.63 12.54 -1.02
N VAL A 158 13.50 11.75 -0.40
CA VAL A 158 14.86 12.16 0.00
C VAL A 158 15.82 11.23 -0.72
N ASP A 159 16.72 11.80 -1.52
CA ASP A 159 17.74 11.02 -2.22
C ASP A 159 18.93 10.66 -1.30
N LYS A 160 19.90 9.89 -1.82
CA LYS A 160 21.12 9.51 -1.08
C LYS A 160 22.02 10.70 -0.75
N ASN A 161 21.92 11.80 -1.50
CA ASN A 161 22.67 13.03 -1.30
C ASN A 161 21.98 13.98 -0.30
N GLY A 162 20.80 13.60 0.22
CA GLY A 162 19.99 14.41 1.13
C GLY A 162 19.14 15.48 0.43
N THR A 163 19.08 15.48 -0.90
CA THR A 163 18.18 16.34 -1.66
C THR A 163 16.74 15.92 -1.40
N GLU A 164 15.91 16.87 -0.98
CA GLU A 164 14.50 16.63 -0.68
C GLU A 164 13.61 17.17 -1.80
N THR A 165 12.70 16.33 -2.28
CA THR A 165 11.61 16.71 -3.20
C THR A 165 10.28 16.55 -2.47
N ARG A 166 9.40 17.55 -2.57
CA ARG A 166 8.05 17.51 -1.98
C ARG A 166 7.00 17.85 -3.03
N HIS A 167 5.85 17.19 -2.92
CA HIS A 167 4.66 17.46 -3.69
C HIS A 167 3.46 17.61 -2.77
N ALA A 168 2.59 18.56 -3.09
CA ALA A 168 1.32 18.77 -2.42
C ALA A 168 0.27 19.19 -3.44
N SER A 169 -0.87 18.51 -3.43
CA SER A 169 -2.02 18.81 -4.29
C SER A 169 -3.30 18.70 -3.47
N ASP A 170 -4.11 19.76 -3.48
CA ASP A 170 -5.37 19.84 -2.76
C ASP A 170 -6.47 20.20 -3.76
N VAL A 171 -7.46 19.31 -3.91
CA VAL A 171 -8.57 19.47 -4.85
C VAL A 171 -9.88 19.39 -4.07
N VAL A 172 -10.77 20.36 -4.26
CA VAL A 172 -12.06 20.44 -3.56
C VAL A 172 -13.19 20.80 -4.54
N GLY A 173 -14.38 20.26 -4.31
CA GLY A 173 -15.57 20.48 -5.14
C GLY A 173 -15.80 19.32 -6.11
N ASN A 174 -16.38 19.62 -7.28
CA ASN A 174 -16.54 18.64 -8.35
C ASN A 174 -15.19 18.42 -9.02
N MET A 175 -14.77 17.16 -9.11
CA MET A 175 -13.43 16.79 -9.55
C MET A 175 -13.46 15.66 -10.58
N ASN A 176 -12.63 15.84 -11.60
CA ASN A 176 -12.18 14.81 -12.53
C ASN A 176 -10.65 14.86 -12.51
N MET A 177 -10.07 14.17 -11.52
CA MET A 177 -8.66 14.22 -11.19
C MET A 177 -7.98 12.95 -11.69
N THR A 178 -6.79 13.12 -12.26
CA THR A 178 -5.83 12.02 -12.47
C THR A 178 -4.47 12.56 -12.04
N GLU A 179 -3.83 11.86 -11.11
CA GLU A 179 -2.52 12.22 -10.61
C GLU A 179 -1.61 11.00 -10.60
N ARG A 180 -0.36 11.20 -11.03
CA ARG A 180 0.68 10.19 -11.04
C ARG A 180 1.91 10.74 -10.34
N ILE A 181 2.35 10.05 -9.31
CA ILE A 181 3.56 10.37 -8.55
C ILE A 181 4.48 9.18 -8.65
N VAL A 182 5.73 9.42 -9.04
CA VAL A 182 6.76 8.40 -9.17
C VAL A 182 8.06 8.93 -8.59
N PHE A 183 8.67 8.14 -7.73
CA PHE A 183 10.02 8.34 -7.22
C PHE A 183 10.88 7.11 -7.57
N GLY A 184 12.15 7.34 -7.90
CA GLY A 184 13.04 6.29 -8.40
C GLY A 184 12.73 5.88 -9.85
N GLY A 185 13.17 4.67 -10.20
CA GLY A 185 13.19 4.15 -11.58
C GLY A 185 14.57 4.25 -12.22
N ASP A 186 14.91 3.26 -13.04
CA ASP A 186 16.08 3.32 -13.92
C ASP A 186 15.75 4.21 -15.13
N GLU A 187 16.72 5.03 -15.57
CA GLU A 187 16.68 5.65 -16.90
C GLU A 187 16.74 4.60 -18.02
#